data_AF-A0A9D9SP69-F1
#
_entry.id   AF-A0A9D9SP69-F1
#
_cell.length_a   1.000
_cell.length_b   1.000
_cell.length_c   1.000
_cell.angle_alpha   90.00
_cell.angle_beta   90.00
_cell.angle_gamma   90.00
#
_symmetry.space_group_name_H-M   'P 1'
#
loop_
_entity.id
_entity.type
_entity.pdbx_description
1 polymer ?
#
loop_
_entity_poly.entity_id
_entity_poly.type
_entity_poly.pdbx_seq_one_letter_code
_entity_poly.pdbx_strand_id
1 'polypeptide(L)'
;MSLPCSQTPGIGRTWDIFCRVVDNHGDAGVCWRLATDLASRQIDVRLWIDDARALAWMAPTGRHGVRVLAWPDGDQDISRELDPAPSVVVETFGCGLP
;
A
#
# COMPACT_ATOMS: atom_id res chain seq x y z
N MET A 1 7.02 -12.98 -36.98
CA MET A 1 8.18 -12.45 -36.24
C MET A 1 7.64 -11.61 -35.09
N SER A 2 7.44 -12.24 -33.94
CA SER A 2 6.95 -11.58 -32.73
C SER A 2 8.10 -10.78 -32.13
N LEU A 3 7.93 -9.48 -31.98
CA LEU A 3 8.91 -8.64 -31.29
C LEU A 3 9.04 -9.14 -29.84
N PRO A 4 10.25 -9.26 -29.29
CA PRO A 4 10.41 -9.56 -27.87
C PRO A 4 9.77 -8.43 -27.07
N CYS A 5 8.84 -8.77 -26.19
CA CYS A 5 8.34 -7.86 -25.17
C CYS A 5 9.56 -7.39 -24.38
N SER A 6 9.97 -6.15 -24.61
CA SER A 6 11.11 -5.52 -23.97
C SER A 6 10.93 -5.68 -22.47
N GLN A 7 11.80 -6.49 -21.84
CA GLN A 7 11.93 -6.49 -20.40
C GLN A 7 12.41 -5.10 -20.01
N THR A 8 11.47 -4.25 -19.59
CA THR A 8 11.81 -2.98 -18.95
C THR A 8 12.67 -3.32 -17.72
N PRO A 9 13.83 -2.68 -17.54
CA PRO A 9 14.63 -2.83 -16.32
C PRO A 9 13.70 -2.62 -15.14
N GLY A 10 13.69 -3.57 -14.19
CA GLY A 10 12.63 -3.72 -13.19
C GLY A 10 12.26 -2.41 -12.52
N ILE A 11 11.22 -1.73 -13.04
CA ILE A 11 10.54 -0.67 -12.31
C ILE A 11 9.96 -1.38 -11.10
N GLY A 12 10.52 -1.09 -9.93
CA GLY A 12 10.11 -1.72 -8.67
C GLY A 12 8.59 -1.68 -8.58
N ARG A 13 7.94 -2.84 -8.51
CA ARG A 13 6.47 -2.96 -8.49
C ARG A 13 5.89 -2.64 -7.12
N THR A 14 6.55 -1.77 -6.36
CA THR A 14 6.10 -1.36 -5.02
C THR A 14 5.20 -0.15 -5.15
N TRP A 15 4.00 -0.25 -4.59
CA TRP A 15 3.00 0.81 -4.53
C TRP A 15 2.71 1.15 -3.08
N ASP A 16 2.66 2.43 -2.78
CA ASP A 16 2.31 2.91 -1.44
C ASP A 16 0.90 3.46 -1.46
N ILE A 17 0.07 2.97 -0.55
CA ILE A 17 -1.30 3.45 -0.36
C ILE A 17 -1.35 4.07 1.03
N PHE A 18 -1.66 5.35 1.10
CA PHE A 18 -1.82 6.09 2.34
C PHE A 18 -3.31 6.23 2.66
N CYS A 19 -3.71 5.74 3.83
CA CYS A 19 -5.08 5.76 4.34
C CYS A 19 -5.12 6.35 5.75
N ARG A 20 -5.74 7.52 5.89
CA ARG A 20 -6.12 8.08 7.19
C ARG A 20 -7.58 7.71 7.43
N VAL A 21 -7.85 6.91 8.46
CA VAL A 21 -9.19 6.40 8.75
C VAL A 21 -10.00 7.50 9.42
N VAL A 22 -10.96 8.07 8.68
CA VAL A 22 -11.92 9.05 9.22
C VAL A 22 -13.24 8.36 9.54
N ASP A 23 -13.66 7.40 8.70
CA ASP A 23 -14.74 6.47 9.01
C ASP A 23 -14.17 5.06 9.28
N ASN A 24 -14.36 4.59 10.52
CA ASN A 24 -13.72 3.40 11.12
C ASN A 24 -13.71 2.14 10.24
N HIS A 25 -14.65 1.99 9.30
CA HIS A 25 -14.79 0.78 8.49
C HIS A 25 -14.74 1.01 6.97
N GLY A 26 -15.23 2.16 6.49
CA GLY A 26 -15.32 2.44 5.06
C GLY A 26 -13.94 2.57 4.41
N ASP A 27 -13.11 3.46 4.95
CA ASP A 27 -11.83 3.83 4.33
C ASP A 27 -10.84 2.67 4.36
N ALA A 28 -10.67 2.06 5.55
CA ALA A 28 -9.81 0.90 5.73
C ALA A 28 -10.22 -0.28 4.83
N GLY A 29 -11.53 -0.51 4.67
CA GLY A 29 -12.06 -1.57 3.81
C GLY A 29 -11.79 -1.33 2.32
N VAL A 30 -11.98 -0.10 1.85
CA VAL A 30 -11.69 0.28 0.45
C VAL A 30 -10.20 0.16 0.15
N CYS A 31 -9.34 0.71 1.03
CA CYS A 31 -7.89 0.65 0.88
C CYS A 31 -7.37 -0.78 0.93
N TRP A 32 -7.90 -1.62 1.82
CA TRP A 32 -7.56 -3.04 1.88
C TRP A 32 -7.95 -3.79 0.61
N ARG A 33 -9.17 -3.53 0.09
CA ARG A 33 -9.65 -4.15 -1.14
C ARG A 33 -8.77 -3.77 -2.33
N LEU A 34 -8.39 -2.49 -2.43
CA LEU A 34 -7.47 -2.00 -3.45
C LEU A 34 -6.10 -2.68 -3.34
N ALA A 35 -5.50 -2.69 -2.15
CA ALA A 35 -4.21 -3.31 -1.90
C ALA A 35 -4.21 -4.81 -2.28
N THR A 36 -5.28 -5.52 -1.92
CA THR A 36 -5.44 -6.95 -2.22
C THR A 36 -5.58 -7.22 -3.72
N ASP A 37 -6.31 -6.37 -4.44
CA ASP A 37 -6.44 -6.47 -5.90
C ASP A 37 -5.10 -6.23 -6.61
N LEU A 38 -4.34 -5.21 -6.18
CA LEU A 38 -2.99 -4.95 -6.71
C LEU A 38 -2.04 -6.12 -6.42
N ALA A 39 -2.05 -6.65 -5.21
CA ALA A 39 -1.26 -7.83 -4.85
C ALA A 39 -1.62 -9.08 -5.67
N SER A 40 -2.90 -9.23 -6.06
CA SER A 40 -3.32 -10.31 -6.98
C SER A 40 -2.68 -10.20 -8.37
N ARG A 41 -2.26 -8.99 -8.77
CA ARG A 41 -1.58 -8.67 -10.03
C ARG A 41 -0.06 -8.62 -9.87
N GLN A 42 0.47 -9.18 -8.78
CA GLN A 42 1.91 -9.26 -8.47
C GLN A 42 2.58 -7.89 -8.31
N ILE A 43 1.82 -6.93 -7.76
CA ILE A 43 2.32 -5.63 -7.31
C ILE A 43 2.50 -5.73 -5.79
N ASP A 44 3.68 -5.37 -5.30
CA ASP A 44 3.94 -5.29 -3.87
C ASP A 44 3.32 -4.00 -3.32
N VAL A 45 2.52 -4.10 -2.26
CA VAL A 45 1.82 -2.95 -1.70
C VAL A 45 2.29 -2.69 -0.28
N ARG A 46 2.60 -1.43 0.04
CA ARG A 46 2.70 -0.94 1.42
C ARG A 46 1.46 -0.10 1.72
N LEU A 47 0.58 -0.62 2.55
CA LEU A 47 -0.60 0.10 3.06
C LEU A 47 -0.21 0.81 4.35
N TRP A 48 0.00 2.12 4.26
CA TRP A 48 0.25 3.02 5.38
C TRP A 48 -1.09 3.46 5.97
N ILE A 49 -1.35 3.10 7.22
CA ILE A 49 -2.64 3.35 7.87
C ILE A 49 -2.45 3.81 9.32
N ASP A 50 -3.21 4.82 9.73
CA ASP A 50 -3.17 5.37 11.09
C ASP A 50 -3.95 4.51 12.10
N ASP A 51 -5.05 3.88 11.67
CA ASP A 51 -5.83 2.93 12.46
C ASP A 51 -6.11 1.61 11.73
N ALA A 52 -5.32 0.58 12.05
CA ALA A 52 -5.45 -0.76 11.48
C ALA A 52 -6.50 -1.66 12.18
N ARG A 53 -7.23 -1.19 13.20
CA ARG A 53 -8.12 -2.05 14.01
C ARG A 53 -9.19 -2.76 13.18
N ALA A 54 -9.70 -2.10 12.14
CA ALA A 54 -10.67 -2.71 11.24
C ALA A 54 -10.08 -3.90 10.47
N LEU A 55 -8.78 -3.88 10.12
CA LEU A 55 -8.13 -4.97 9.41
C LEU A 55 -8.03 -6.23 10.26
N ALA A 56 -7.98 -6.12 11.59
CA ALA A 56 -7.89 -7.26 12.48
C ALA A 56 -9.04 -8.27 12.31
N TRP A 57 -10.23 -7.79 11.97
CA TRP A 57 -11.40 -8.65 11.71
C TRP A 57 -11.73 -8.80 10.23
N MET A 58 -11.48 -7.78 9.38
CA MET A 58 -11.73 -7.87 7.94
C MET A 58 -10.71 -8.74 7.21
N ALA A 59 -9.48 -8.77 7.70
CA ALA A 59 -8.33 -9.42 7.09
C ALA A 59 -7.44 -10.11 8.13
N PRO A 60 -8.00 -11.02 8.96
CA PRO A 60 -7.28 -11.62 10.09
C PRO A 60 -6.02 -12.40 9.67
N THR A 61 -5.98 -12.86 8.43
CA THR A 61 -4.84 -13.59 7.86
C THR A 61 -3.97 -12.74 6.93
N GLY A 62 -4.30 -11.47 6.75
CA GLY A 62 -3.64 -10.58 5.78
C GLY A 62 -3.73 -11.05 4.33
N ARG A 63 -2.78 -10.58 3.49
CA ARG A 63 -2.66 -10.91 2.07
C ARG A 63 -1.19 -10.91 1.66
N HIS A 64 -0.73 -11.99 1.04
CA HIS A 64 0.61 -12.04 0.45
C HIS A 64 0.78 -10.93 -0.59
N GLY A 65 1.89 -10.19 -0.52
CA GLY A 65 2.15 -9.02 -1.36
C GLY A 65 1.58 -7.71 -0.80
N VAL A 66 0.89 -7.72 0.36
CA VAL A 66 0.47 -6.51 1.06
C VAL A 66 1.16 -6.45 2.43
N ARG A 67 1.91 -5.39 2.67
CA ARG A 67 2.45 -5.04 3.99
C ARG A 67 1.61 -3.91 4.58
N VAL A 68 1.11 -4.09 5.79
CA VAL A 68 0.44 -3.02 6.54
C VAL A 68 1.49 -2.35 7.41
N LEU A 69 1.65 -1.04 7.25
CA LEU A 69 2.58 -0.20 7.98
C LEU A 69 1.81 0.86 8.76
N ALA A 70 2.28 1.17 9.96
CA ALA A 70 1.72 2.27 10.74
C ALA A 70 2.01 3.59 10.04
N TRP A 71 1.04 4.50 10.06
CA TRP A 71 1.27 5.88 9.63
C TRP A 71 2.41 6.51 10.46
N PRO A 72 3.39 7.17 9.82
CA PRO A 72 4.50 7.76 10.55
C PRO A 72 4.07 8.99 11.36
N ASP A 73 4.50 9.05 12.61
CA ASP A 73 4.22 10.18 13.50
C ASP A 73 5.37 11.20 13.48
N GLY A 74 5.08 12.43 13.04
CA GLY A 74 6.05 13.54 13.06
C GLY A 74 7.32 13.24 12.26
N ASP A 75 8.49 13.43 12.88
CA ASP A 75 9.80 13.31 12.22
C ASP A 75 10.35 11.86 12.22
N GLN A 76 9.47 10.85 12.23
CA GLN A 76 9.90 9.45 12.22
C GLN A 76 10.66 9.11 10.93
N ASP A 77 11.87 8.57 11.08
CA ASP A 77 12.66 8.07 9.94
C ASP A 77 12.07 6.76 9.43
N ILE A 78 11.46 6.83 8.24
CA ILE A 78 10.88 5.69 7.51
C ILE A 78 11.67 5.33 6.24
N SER A 79 12.92 5.80 6.13
CA SER A 79 13.74 5.61 4.93
C SER A 79 13.94 4.14 4.57
N ARG A 80 13.98 3.25 5.57
CA ARG A 80 14.13 1.80 5.37
C ARG A 80 12.86 1.17 4.82
N GLU A 81 11.71 1.55 5.33
CA GLU A 81 10.42 1.07 4.88
C GLU A 81 10.15 1.53 3.44
N LEU A 82 10.66 2.70 3.08
CA LEU A 82 10.60 3.30 1.75
C LEU A 82 11.64 2.75 0.77
N ASP A 83 12.53 1.83 1.15
CA ASP A 83 13.48 1.19 0.25
C ASP A 83 12.98 -0.20 -0.23
N PRO A 84 12.86 -0.46 -1.55
CA PRO A 84 13.04 0.48 -2.65
C PRO A 84 11.92 1.52 -2.70
N ALA A 85 12.25 2.69 -3.27
CA ALA A 85 11.30 3.77 -3.48
C ALA A 85 10.06 3.27 -4.22
N PRO A 86 8.86 3.71 -3.82
CA PRO A 86 7.63 3.29 -4.49
C PRO A 86 7.61 3.84 -5.92
N SER A 87 7.12 3.02 -6.86
CA SER A 87 6.87 3.48 -8.23
C SER A 87 5.61 4.33 -8.33
N VAL A 88 4.66 4.11 -7.41
CA VAL A 88 3.38 4.81 -7.34
C VAL A 88 3.03 5.08 -5.88
N VAL A 89 2.55 6.29 -5.62
CA VAL A 89 1.97 6.70 -4.34
C VAL A 89 0.51 7.03 -4.57
N VAL A 90 -0.37 6.45 -3.75
CA VAL A 90 -1.81 6.69 -3.76
C VAL A 90 -2.19 7.37 -2.46
N GLU A 91 -2.59 8.63 -2.55
CA GLU A 91 -3.25 9.35 -1.46
C GLU A 91 -4.76 9.03 -1.51
N THR A 92 -5.29 8.40 -0.47
CA THR A 92 -6.73 8.07 -0.41
C THR A 92 -7.50 9.10 0.40
N PHE A 93 -8.69 9.47 -0.10
CA PHE A 93 -9.64 10.34 0.59
C PHE A 93 -9.09 11.71 1.06
N GLY A 94 -8.06 12.23 0.39
CA GLY A 94 -7.44 13.51 0.77
C GLY A 94 -6.78 13.46 2.15
N CYS A 95 -6.19 12.32 2.51
CA CYS A 95 -5.61 12.10 3.83
C CYS A 95 -4.47 13.06 4.18
N GLY A 96 -3.84 13.70 3.18
CA GLY A 96 -2.61 14.48 3.33
C GLY A 96 -1.42 13.58 3.62
N LEU A 97 -0.42 13.59 2.75
CA LEU A 97 0.79 12.79 2.95
C LEU A 97 1.62 13.30 4.13
N PRO A 98 2.31 12.42 4.87
CA PRO A 98 3.22 12.81 5.95
C PRO A 98 4.44 13.58 5.42
#